data_AF-A0A528IBG0-F1
#
_entry.id   AF-A0A528IBG0-F1
#
_cell.length_a   1.000
_cell.length_b   1.000
_cell.length_c   1.000
_cell.angle_alpha   90.00
_cell.angle_beta   90.00
_cell.angle_gamma   90.00
#
_symmetry.space_group_name_H-M   'P 1'
#
loop_
_entity.id
_entity.type
_entity.pdbx_description
1 polymer ?
#
loop_
_entity_poly.entity_id
_entity_poly.type
_entity_poly.pdbx_seq_one_letter_code
_entity_poly.pdbx_strand_id
1 'polypeptide(L)'
;MPTARVASVTIGIDDYLNDHYRRPGFALRYAVADAEAFHAYLADSWPARTGATHILLPDREATRQGIDNAFARLSGPERFDLVVLYLAGHGEVGSDGRGWFCAADTGPTERGVGPAELDKLLAGIHADVTILLLDCCYAESVVTASAYFRELG
;
A
#
# COMPACT_ATOMS: atom_id res chain seq x y z
N MET A 1 -9.05 12.12 -25.14
CA MET A 1 -8.98 10.79 -24.51
C MET A 1 -10.11 10.70 -23.50
N PRO A 2 -10.78 9.55 -23.33
CA PRO A 2 -11.71 9.38 -22.23
C PRO A 2 -10.97 9.70 -20.93
N THR A 3 -11.53 10.55 -20.08
CA THR A 3 -10.97 10.88 -18.78
C THR A 3 -11.23 9.71 -17.84
N ALA A 4 -10.31 8.75 -17.80
CA ALA A 4 -10.36 7.69 -16.80
C ALA A 4 -10.14 8.30 -15.41
N ARG A 5 -11.05 8.01 -14.48
CA ARG A 5 -10.95 8.33 -13.06
C ARG A 5 -10.02 7.32 -12.41
N VAL A 6 -8.77 7.73 -12.22
CA VAL A 6 -7.72 6.90 -11.63
C VAL A 6 -7.46 7.35 -10.20
N ALA A 7 -7.27 6.39 -9.30
CA ALA A 7 -6.72 6.67 -7.99
C ALA A 7 -5.49 5.81 -7.71
N SER A 8 -4.58 6.32 -6.88
CA SER A 8 -3.48 5.52 -6.38
C SER A 8 -3.08 5.83 -4.96
N VAL A 9 -2.60 4.79 -4.28
CA VAL A 9 -1.87 4.89 -3.01
C VAL A 9 -0.50 4.26 -3.23
N THR A 10 0.54 5.03 -2.99
CA THR A 10 1.92 4.63 -3.19
C THR A 10 2.66 4.78 -1.86
N ILE A 11 3.23 3.69 -1.35
CA ILE A 11 3.84 3.60 -0.04
C ILE A 11 5.26 3.06 -0.21
N GLY A 12 6.22 3.73 0.40
CA GLY A 12 7.62 3.28 0.44
C GLY A 12 8.20 3.53 1.81
N ILE A 13 8.82 2.53 2.43
CA ILE A 13 9.35 2.65 3.80
C ILE A 13 10.78 2.13 3.84
N ASP A 14 11.73 3.03 4.07
CA ASP A 14 13.11 2.68 4.37
C ASP A 14 13.42 2.87 5.87
N ASP A 15 12.87 3.91 6.51
CA ASP A 15 13.08 4.23 7.92
C ASP A 15 11.84 3.92 8.79
N TYR A 16 11.94 2.82 9.54
CA TYR A 16 10.94 2.37 10.50
C TYR A 16 11.22 2.95 11.90
N LEU A 17 10.18 3.07 12.73
CA LEU A 17 10.32 3.54 14.12
C LEU A 17 11.00 2.49 15.02
N ASN A 18 10.84 1.21 14.70
CA ASN A 18 11.46 0.12 15.45
C ASN A 18 12.91 -0.10 14.96
N ASP A 19 13.86 0.02 15.89
CA ASP A 19 15.30 -0.13 15.61
C ASP A 19 15.69 -1.51 15.04
N HIS A 20 14.84 -2.52 15.19
CA HIS A 20 15.02 -3.83 14.55
C HIS A 20 15.23 -3.71 13.03
N TYR A 21 14.46 -2.85 12.37
CA TYR A 21 14.51 -2.69 10.91
C TYR A 21 15.64 -1.75 10.46
N ARG A 22 16.19 -0.96 11.39
CA ARG A 22 17.25 0.02 11.10
C ARG A 22 18.66 -0.57 11.24
N ARG A 23 18.77 -1.80 11.74
CA ARG A 23 20.06 -2.48 11.92
C ARG A 23 20.70 -2.85 10.57
N PRO A 24 22.04 -2.90 10.48
CA PRO A 24 22.72 -3.36 9.28
C PRO A 24 22.23 -4.74 8.82
N GLY A 25 21.96 -4.89 7.52
CA GLY A 25 21.43 -6.12 6.92
C GLY A 25 19.90 -6.23 6.92
N PHE A 26 19.19 -5.37 7.67
CA PHE A 26 17.74 -5.21 7.56
C PHE A 26 17.37 -3.84 6.98
N ALA A 27 18.15 -2.80 7.24
CA ALA A 27 17.89 -1.46 6.72
C ALA A 27 17.75 -1.43 5.19
N LEU A 28 16.56 -1.04 4.73
CA LEU A 28 16.25 -0.79 3.33
C LEU A 28 16.82 0.57 2.89
N ARG A 29 16.87 0.81 1.57
CA ARG A 29 17.51 2.00 0.98
C ARG A 29 16.79 2.57 -0.25
N TYR A 30 15.77 1.88 -0.74
CA TYR A 30 15.21 2.12 -2.06
C TYR A 30 13.68 2.13 -2.08
N ALA A 31 13.01 1.69 -1.01
CA ALA A 31 11.56 1.59 -1.01
C ALA A 31 10.90 2.96 -1.18
N VAL A 32 11.47 4.01 -0.58
CA VAL A 32 10.97 5.39 -0.76
C VAL A 32 11.21 5.87 -2.18
N ALA A 33 12.42 5.68 -2.71
CA ALA A 33 12.78 6.11 -4.06
C ALA A 33 11.90 5.43 -5.13
N ASP A 34 11.63 4.13 -4.96
CA ASP A 34 10.76 3.38 -5.86
C ASP A 34 9.31 3.86 -5.76
N ALA A 35 8.80 4.11 -4.55
CA ALA A 35 7.48 4.69 -4.33
C ALA A 35 7.34 6.10 -4.94
N GLU A 36 8.33 6.97 -4.77
CA GLU A 36 8.34 8.30 -5.37
C GLU A 36 8.33 8.24 -6.91
N ALA A 37 9.16 7.37 -7.49
CA ALA A 37 9.22 7.17 -8.94
C ALA A 37 7.89 6.64 -9.49
N PHE A 38 7.28 5.67 -8.80
CA PHE A 38 6.00 5.10 -9.21
C PHE A 38 4.86 6.12 -9.08
N HIS A 39 4.84 6.90 -8.00
CA HIS A 39 3.89 7.99 -7.82
C HIS A 39 4.01 9.03 -8.93
N ALA A 40 5.22 9.46 -9.27
CA ALA A 40 5.48 10.41 -10.34
C ALA A 40 5.02 9.87 -11.70
N TYR A 41 5.29 8.59 -12.00
CA TYR A 41 4.84 7.94 -13.22
C TYR A 41 3.31 7.93 -13.35
N LEU A 42 2.61 7.58 -12.27
CA LEU A 42 1.14 7.58 -12.25
C LEU A 42 0.57 9.00 -12.43
N ALA A 43 1.15 9.99 -11.76
CA ALA A 43 0.71 11.38 -11.84
C ALA A 43 0.98 12.01 -13.23
N ASP A 44 2.05 11.61 -13.92
CA ASP A 44 2.31 12.04 -15.31
C ASP A 44 1.35 11.36 -16.30
N SER A 45 1.08 10.06 -16.09
CA SER A 45 0.16 9.28 -16.91
C SER A 45 -1.30 9.71 -16.77
N TRP A 46 -1.72 10.06 -15.54
CA TRP A 46 -3.06 10.54 -15.20
C TRP A 46 -3.00 11.84 -14.37
N PRO A 47 -2.76 13.00 -14.99
CA PRO A 47 -2.61 14.24 -14.25
C PRO A 47 -3.91 14.68 -13.57
N ALA A 48 -3.83 15.42 -12.46
CA ALA A 48 -5.00 15.85 -11.65
C ALA A 48 -6.16 16.49 -12.46
N ARG A 49 -5.87 17.14 -13.60
CA ARG A 49 -6.89 17.69 -14.52
C ARG A 49 -7.83 16.63 -15.12
N THR A 50 -7.49 15.34 -15.04
CA THR A 50 -8.35 14.22 -15.46
C THR A 50 -9.26 13.73 -14.33
N GLY A 51 -9.22 14.37 -13.16
CA GLY A 51 -9.94 13.92 -11.96
C GLY A 51 -9.24 12.77 -11.23
N ALA A 52 -7.95 12.56 -11.50
CA ALA A 52 -7.16 11.53 -10.84
C ALA A 52 -6.70 11.95 -9.43
N THR A 53 -6.61 10.99 -8.52
CA THR A 53 -6.20 11.19 -7.13
C THR A 53 -5.00 10.31 -6.81
N HIS A 54 -3.82 10.90 -6.62
CA HIS A 54 -2.60 10.17 -6.27
C HIS A 54 -2.14 10.54 -4.86
N ILE A 55 -1.90 9.52 -4.03
CA ILE A 55 -1.46 9.67 -2.65
C ILE A 55 -0.12 8.96 -2.49
N LEU A 56 0.87 9.66 -1.94
CA LEU A 56 2.19 9.13 -1.59
C LEU A 56 2.37 9.15 -0.07
N LEU A 57 2.87 8.08 0.53
CA LEU A 57 3.26 8.00 1.94
C LEU A 57 4.69 7.44 2.05
N PRO A 58 5.69 8.30 2.24
CA PRO A 58 7.07 7.87 2.44
C PRO A 58 7.41 7.68 3.92
N ASP A 59 8.28 6.71 4.20
CA ASP A 59 8.92 6.48 5.50
C ASP A 59 7.94 6.56 6.69
N ARG A 60 8.25 7.44 7.66
CA ARG A 60 7.55 7.59 8.93
C ARG A 60 6.15 8.15 8.79
N GLU A 61 5.73 8.58 7.59
CA GLU A 61 4.34 8.93 7.32
C GLU A 61 3.47 7.68 7.15
N ALA A 62 4.07 6.58 6.65
CA ALA A 62 3.39 5.30 6.43
C ALA A 62 3.21 4.48 7.73
N THR A 63 2.83 5.15 8.81
CA THR A 63 2.30 4.51 10.02
C THR A 63 1.00 3.78 9.73
N ARG A 64 0.55 2.89 10.62
CA ARG A 64 -0.73 2.21 10.43
C ARG A 64 -1.89 3.19 10.27
N GLN A 65 -1.93 4.24 11.09
CA GLN A 65 -2.92 5.30 10.99
C GLN A 65 -2.78 6.11 9.68
N GLY A 66 -1.55 6.36 9.23
CA GLY A 66 -1.27 7.03 7.97
C GLY A 66 -1.82 6.25 6.78
N ILE A 67 -1.57 4.94 6.75
CA ILE A 67 -2.10 4.03 5.74
C ILE A 67 -3.64 4.03 5.78
N ASP A 68 -4.25 3.85 6.95
CA ASP A 68 -5.72 3.87 7.08
C ASP A 68 -6.31 5.20 6.55
N ASN A 69 -5.69 6.34 6.87
CA ASN A 69 -6.12 7.66 6.38
C ASN A 69 -5.98 7.79 4.85
N ALA A 70 -4.92 7.23 4.26
CA ALA A 70 -4.69 7.27 2.82
C ALA A 70 -5.79 6.54 2.05
N PHE A 71 -6.16 5.34 2.49
CA PHE A 71 -7.24 4.56 1.89
C PHE A 71 -8.61 5.18 2.15
N ALA A 72 -8.82 5.77 3.33
CA ALA A 72 -10.05 6.50 3.65
C ALA A 72 -10.29 7.70 2.70
N ARG A 73 -9.23 8.34 2.19
CA ARG A 73 -9.35 9.41 1.17
C ARG A 73 -9.85 8.91 -0.19
N LEU A 74 -9.72 7.62 -0.47
CA LEU A 74 -10.26 6.98 -1.67
C LEU A 74 -11.61 6.31 -1.43
N SER A 75 -12.03 6.21 -0.17
CA SER A 75 -13.31 5.62 0.20
C SER A 75 -14.44 6.62 0.01
N GLY A 76 -15.61 6.14 -0.42
CA GLY A 76 -16.77 7.01 -0.64
C GLY A 76 -17.67 6.52 -1.77
N PRO A 77 -18.69 7.30 -2.15
CA PRO A 77 -19.63 6.91 -3.22
C PRO A 77 -19.03 7.01 -4.63
N GLU A 78 -17.83 7.59 -4.77
CA GLU A 78 -17.16 7.72 -6.06
C GLU A 78 -16.71 6.36 -6.59
N ARG A 79 -16.85 6.16 -7.91
CA ARG A 79 -16.32 4.99 -8.62
C ARG A 79 -15.11 5.40 -9.44
N PHE A 80 -14.04 4.63 -9.30
CA PHE A 80 -12.82 4.73 -10.10
C PHE A 80 -12.84 3.70 -11.23
N ASP A 81 -12.30 4.06 -12.39
CA ASP A 81 -12.05 3.11 -13.47
C ASP A 81 -10.85 2.22 -13.11
N LEU A 82 -9.85 2.80 -12.42
CA LEU A 82 -8.63 2.12 -12.00
C LEU A 82 -8.16 2.61 -10.63
N VAL A 83 -7.88 1.67 -9.72
CA VAL A 83 -7.15 1.91 -8.48
C VAL A 83 -5.82 1.17 -8.53
N VAL A 84 -4.72 1.90 -8.33
CA VAL A 84 -3.37 1.32 -8.28
C VAL A 84 -2.79 1.46 -6.87
N LEU A 85 -2.43 0.35 -6.26
CA LEU A 85 -1.78 0.29 -4.96
C LEU A 85 -0.35 -0.21 -5.18
N TYR A 86 0.63 0.56 -4.71
CA TYR A 86 2.04 0.18 -4.73
C TYR A 86 2.59 0.28 -3.31
N LEU A 87 3.07 -0.84 -2.77
CA LEU A 87 3.59 -0.92 -1.41
C LEU A 87 5.00 -1.52 -1.46
N ALA A 88 6.01 -0.76 -1.05
CA ALA A 88 7.39 -1.20 -0.95
C ALA A 88 7.93 -1.08 0.48
N GLY A 89 8.60 -2.12 0.95
CA GLY A 89 9.14 -2.17 2.31
C GLY A 89 9.34 -3.58 2.85
N HIS A 90 9.43 -3.71 4.17
CA HIS A 90 9.45 -5.01 4.84
C HIS A 90 8.09 -5.69 4.81
N GLY A 91 8.13 -7.01 4.68
CA GLY A 91 7.02 -7.89 4.98
C GLY A 91 7.51 -9.00 5.90
N GLU A 92 6.63 -9.42 6.81
CA GLU A 92 6.93 -10.44 7.80
C GLU A 92 5.86 -11.53 7.79
N VAL A 93 6.18 -12.65 8.45
CA VAL A 93 5.25 -13.75 8.66
C VAL A 93 5.23 -14.13 10.14
N GLY A 94 4.02 -14.25 10.68
CA GLY A 94 3.81 -14.64 12.06
C GLY A 94 4.05 -16.13 12.27
N SER A 95 4.13 -16.55 13.54
CA SER A 95 4.20 -17.96 13.90
C SER A 95 2.95 -18.77 13.49
N ASP A 96 1.84 -18.08 13.22
CA ASP A 96 0.60 -18.64 12.70
C ASP A 96 0.60 -18.76 11.16
N GLY A 97 1.71 -18.44 10.50
CA GLY A 97 1.88 -18.52 9.05
C GLY A 97 1.27 -17.37 8.26
N ARG A 98 0.67 -16.37 8.94
CA ARG A 98 0.03 -15.23 8.29
C ARG A 98 1.02 -14.09 8.08
N GLY A 99 1.12 -13.63 6.84
CA GLY A 99 1.99 -12.53 6.46
C GLY A 99 1.35 -11.16 6.63
N TRP A 100 2.17 -10.13 6.78
CA TRP A 100 1.75 -8.73 6.69
C TRP A 100 2.85 -7.86 6.09
N PHE A 101 2.45 -6.78 5.42
CA PHE A 101 3.32 -5.67 5.06
C PHE A 101 3.56 -4.81 6.30
N CYS A 102 4.81 -4.49 6.65
CA CYS A 102 5.13 -3.71 7.83
C CYS A 102 4.88 -2.21 7.58
N ALA A 103 4.01 -1.60 8.39
CA ALA A 103 3.90 -0.14 8.51
C ALA A 103 5.13 0.43 9.23
N ALA A 104 5.38 1.73 9.10
CA ALA A 104 6.55 2.39 9.69
C ALA A 104 6.61 2.28 11.22
N ASP A 105 5.46 2.17 11.88
CA ASP A 105 5.31 1.99 13.33
C ASP A 105 5.11 0.52 13.75
N THR A 106 5.39 -0.45 12.85
CA THR A 106 5.33 -1.87 13.19
C THR A 106 6.28 -2.20 14.34
N GLY A 107 5.74 -2.88 15.35
CA GLY A 107 6.41 -3.19 16.60
C GLY A 107 6.11 -4.61 17.08
N PRO A 108 6.52 -4.97 18.31
CA PRO A 108 6.21 -6.27 18.88
C PRO A 108 4.70 -6.53 19.03
N THR A 109 3.92 -5.46 19.23
CA THR A 109 2.47 -5.51 19.45
C THR A 109 1.67 -4.93 18.27
N GLU A 110 2.24 -3.96 17.56
CA GLU A 110 1.66 -3.28 16.42
C GLU A 110 1.98 -4.05 15.13
N ARG A 111 0.94 -4.55 14.45
CA ARG A 111 1.09 -5.16 13.13
C ARG A 111 0.84 -4.14 12.04
N GLY A 112 1.47 -4.34 10.89
CA GLY A 112 1.16 -3.56 9.69
C GLY A 112 -0.13 -4.02 9.00
N VAL A 113 -0.07 -4.25 7.68
CA VAL A 113 -1.22 -4.59 6.84
C VAL A 113 -1.16 -6.06 6.45
N GLY A 114 -1.97 -6.89 7.11
CA GLY A 114 -2.21 -8.28 6.72
C GLY A 114 -3.42 -8.43 5.79
N PRO A 115 -3.80 -9.68 5.46
CA PRO A 115 -4.90 -9.95 4.53
C PRO A 115 -6.24 -9.34 4.95
N ALA A 116 -6.63 -9.50 6.22
CA ALA A 116 -7.89 -8.97 6.74
C ALA A 116 -7.88 -7.44 6.81
N GLU A 117 -6.72 -6.85 7.06
CA GLU A 117 -6.53 -5.39 7.07
C GLU A 117 -6.61 -4.83 5.66
N LEU A 118 -6.01 -5.51 4.68
CA LEU A 118 -6.10 -5.17 3.27
C LEU A 118 -7.56 -5.21 2.78
N ASP A 119 -8.32 -6.26 3.15
CA ASP A 119 -9.76 -6.34 2.85
C ASP A 119 -10.54 -5.17 3.45
N LYS A 120 -10.26 -4.80 4.72
CA LYS A 120 -10.90 -3.65 5.38
C LYS A 120 -10.58 -2.33 4.68
N LEU A 121 -9.31 -2.13 4.30
CA LEU A 121 -8.85 -0.93 3.60
C LEU A 121 -9.52 -0.77 2.23
N LEU A 122 -9.79 -1.89 1.55
CA LEU A 122 -10.39 -1.92 0.21
C LEU A 122 -11.92 -1.91 0.21
N ALA A 123 -12.57 -2.33 1.30
CA ALA A 123 -14.03 -2.49 1.37
C ALA A 123 -14.82 -1.21 1.02
N GLY A 124 -14.25 -0.03 1.28
CA GLY A 124 -14.87 1.26 1.00
C GLY A 124 -14.53 1.87 -0.38
N ILE A 125 -13.68 1.21 -1.17
CA ILE A 125 -13.18 1.72 -2.44
C ILE A 125 -13.93 1.04 -3.58
N HIS A 126 -14.62 1.82 -4.40
CA HIS A 126 -15.32 1.31 -5.59
C HIS A 126 -14.45 1.51 -6.83
N ALA A 127 -13.96 0.41 -7.39
CA ALA A 127 -13.14 0.41 -8.60
C ALA A 127 -13.62 -0.65 -9.60
N ASP A 128 -13.51 -0.36 -10.90
CA ASP A 128 -13.73 -1.37 -11.95
C ASP A 128 -12.51 -2.29 -12.08
N VAL A 129 -11.31 -1.74 -11.92
CA VAL A 129 -10.04 -2.48 -11.87
C VAL A 129 -9.22 -2.03 -10.68
N THR A 130 -8.73 -3.00 -9.90
CA THR A 130 -7.76 -2.75 -8.82
C THR A 130 -6.48 -3.53 -9.09
N ILE A 131 -5.36 -2.82 -9.10
CA ILE A 131 -4.02 -3.41 -9.24
C ILE A 131 -3.27 -3.22 -7.94
N LEU A 132 -2.75 -4.30 -7.38
CA LEU A 132 -1.84 -4.28 -6.25
C LEU A 132 -0.45 -4.74 -6.70
N LEU A 133 0.54 -3.87 -6.52
CA LEU A 133 1.96 -4.19 -6.61
C LEU A 133 2.52 -4.18 -5.20
N LEU A 134 3.02 -5.33 -4.77
CA LEU A 134 3.55 -5.52 -3.43
C LEU A 134 5.02 -5.96 -3.52
N ASP A 135 5.91 -5.02 -3.20
CA ASP A 135 7.35 -5.21 -3.17
C ASP A 135 7.85 -5.38 -1.73
N CYS A 136 7.65 -6.59 -1.21
CA CYS A 136 8.11 -6.95 0.12
C CYS A 136 8.39 -8.45 0.22
N CYS A 137 9.17 -8.86 1.22
CA CYS A 137 9.27 -10.27 1.58
C CYS A 137 7.90 -10.84 1.96
N TYR A 138 7.65 -12.12 1.65
CA TYR A 138 6.39 -12.81 1.95
C TYR A 138 5.14 -12.16 1.34
N ALA A 139 5.27 -11.38 0.25
CA ALA A 139 4.16 -10.73 -0.43
C ALA A 139 2.99 -11.67 -0.74
N GLU A 140 3.26 -12.90 -1.16
CA GLU A 140 2.25 -13.94 -1.38
C GLU A 140 1.38 -14.18 -0.13
N SER A 141 1.97 -14.25 1.05
CA SER A 141 1.25 -14.50 2.31
C SER A 141 0.37 -13.32 2.73
N VAL A 142 0.73 -12.09 2.32
CA VAL A 142 -0.08 -10.88 2.56
C VAL A 142 -1.38 -10.92 1.75
N VAL A 143 -1.37 -11.50 0.54
CA VAL A 143 -2.53 -11.51 -0.36
C VAL A 143 -3.33 -12.82 -0.35
N THR A 144 -2.71 -13.96 -0.06
CA THR A 144 -3.33 -15.30 -0.20
C THR A 144 -4.64 -15.46 0.56
N ALA A 145 -4.77 -14.80 1.71
CA ALA A 145 -5.99 -14.88 2.54
C ALA A 145 -6.90 -13.64 2.40
N SER A 146 -6.61 -12.71 1.48
CA SER A 146 -7.47 -11.56 1.21
C SER A 146 -8.69 -12.03 0.41
N ALA A 147 -9.89 -11.80 0.93
CA ALA A 147 -11.12 -12.09 0.22
C ALA A 147 -11.22 -11.25 -1.06
N TYR A 148 -10.84 -9.97 -0.97
CA TYR A 148 -10.92 -9.03 -2.09
C TYR A 148 -10.20 -9.52 -3.34
N PHE A 149 -8.93 -9.95 -3.20
CA PHE A 149 -8.14 -10.42 -4.34
C PHE A 149 -8.44 -11.86 -4.74
N ARG A 150 -9.02 -12.68 -3.86
CA ARG A 150 -9.48 -14.03 -4.20
C ARG A 150 -10.74 -14.02 -5.06
N GLU A 151 -11.63 -13.07 -4.84
CA GLU A 151 -12.88 -12.93 -5.60
C GLU A 151 -12.67 -12.39 -7.02
N LEU A 152 -11.46 -11.89 -7.32
CA LEU A 152 -11.05 -11.46 -8.65
C LEU A 152 -10.55 -12.61 -9.55
N GLY A 153 -10.45 -13.84 -9.02
CA GLY A 153 -9.99 -15.05 -9.72
C GLY A 153 -11.10 -16.04 -10.06
#